data_AF-A0A4Q3VK90-F1
#
_entry.id   AF-A0A4Q3VK90-F1
#
_cell.length_a   1.000
_cell.length_b   1.000
_cell.length_c   1.000
_cell.angle_alpha   90.00
_cell.angle_beta   90.00
_cell.angle_gamma   90.00
#
_symmetry.space_group_name_H-M   'P 1'
#
loop_
_entity.id
_entity.type
_entity.pdbx_description
1 polymer ?
#
loop_
_entity_poly.entity_id
_entity_poly.type
_entity_poly.pdbx_seq_one_letter_code
_entity_poly.pdbx_strand_id
1 'polypeptide(L)'
;MCIYGDLHVIHLEGSSANKAFGSEGKGYANFADKKGFQIMLSGLLRIRKQYGIGWFLFHLSAYLFTIPAFALIVLLRTISFQQGALREWRTWWGYSSNTLRLLKYFFLILSNRPHFYKVL
;
A
#
# COMPACT_ATOMS: atom_id res chain seq x y z
N MET A 1 -39.06 -25.59 6.00
CA MET A 1 -38.06 -25.15 5.01
C MET A 1 -38.09 -23.62 4.99
N CYS A 2 -37.16 -22.97 5.69
CA CYS A 2 -37.14 -21.50 5.76
C CYS A 2 -36.27 -20.98 4.61
N ILE A 3 -36.90 -20.35 3.63
CA ILE A 3 -36.21 -19.69 2.52
C ILE A 3 -35.99 -18.24 2.93
N TYR A 4 -34.74 -17.86 3.22
CA TYR A 4 -34.36 -16.47 3.41
C TYR A 4 -34.34 -15.79 2.05
N GLY A 5 -35.38 -15.01 1.75
CA GLY A 5 -35.62 -14.36 0.45
C GLY A 5 -34.98 -12.98 0.27
N ASP A 6 -34.16 -12.53 1.20
CA ASP A 6 -33.56 -11.19 1.15
C ASP A 6 -32.09 -11.21 1.59
N LEU A 7 -31.27 -11.94 0.83
CA LEU A 7 -29.82 -11.94 0.97
C LEU A 7 -29.26 -10.74 0.19
N HIS A 8 -29.17 -9.59 0.86
CA HIS A 8 -28.31 -8.52 0.38
C HIS A 8 -26.84 -8.96 0.50
N VAL A 9 -26.27 -9.39 -0.63
CA VAL A 9 -24.82 -9.62 -0.75
C VAL A 9 -24.14 -8.24 -0.77
N ILE A 10 -23.86 -7.69 0.40
CA ILE A 10 -23.01 -6.52 0.52
C ILE A 10 -21.58 -7.01 0.35
N HIS A 11 -20.93 -6.62 -0.75
CA HIS A 11 -19.49 -6.84 -0.92
C HIS A 11 -18.76 -5.98 0.13
N LEU A 12 -18.55 -6.55 1.32
CA LEU A 12 -17.90 -5.88 2.45
C LEU A 12 -16.42 -5.60 2.18
N GLU A 13 -15.84 -6.27 1.18
CA GLU A 13 -14.46 -6.08 0.77
C GLU A 13 -14.29 -4.73 0.05
N GLY A 14 -13.76 -3.75 0.79
CA GLY A 14 -13.35 -2.46 0.21
C GLY A 14 -14.19 -1.27 0.66
N SER A 15 -15.51 -1.39 0.80
CA SER A 15 -16.36 -0.25 1.20
C SER A 15 -16.18 0.15 2.67
N SER A 16 -16.14 -0.82 3.58
CA SER A 16 -15.90 -0.59 5.02
C SER A 16 -14.46 -0.15 5.29
N ALA A 17 -13.49 -0.76 4.61
CA ALA A 17 -12.08 -0.39 4.69
C ALA A 17 -11.81 1.03 4.17
N ASN A 18 -12.46 1.45 3.07
CA ASN A 18 -12.30 2.80 2.54
C ASN A 18 -12.80 3.87 3.53
N LYS A 19 -13.93 3.63 4.22
CA LYS A 19 -14.41 4.50 5.31
C LYS A 19 -13.43 4.55 6.48
N ALA A 20 -12.88 3.41 6.91
CA ALA A 20 -11.96 3.37 8.04
C ALA A 20 -10.60 4.04 7.76
N PHE A 21 -10.12 3.98 6.51
CA PHE A 21 -8.81 4.53 6.11
C PHE A 21 -8.88 5.88 5.39
N GLY A 22 -10.07 6.42 5.17
CA GLY A 22 -10.26 7.70 4.46
C GLY A 22 -9.77 7.70 3.01
N SER A 23 -9.91 6.58 2.30
CA SER A 23 -9.48 6.47 0.89
C SER A 23 -10.67 6.71 -0.04
N GLU A 24 -10.58 7.74 -0.90
CA GLU A 24 -11.62 8.08 -1.89
C GLU A 24 -11.66 7.10 -3.09
N GLY A 25 -10.67 6.20 -3.21
CA GLY A 25 -10.53 5.30 -4.36
C GLY A 25 -11.20 3.93 -4.19
N LYS A 26 -11.92 3.47 -5.22
CA LYS A 26 -12.40 2.07 -5.34
C LYS A 26 -11.27 1.06 -5.67
N GLY A 27 -10.04 1.52 -5.86
CA GLY A 27 -8.91 0.70 -6.31
C GLY A 27 -8.03 0.18 -5.18
N TYR A 28 -7.60 -1.07 -5.30
CA TYR A 28 -6.57 -1.71 -4.46
C TYR A 28 -5.14 -1.22 -4.74
N ALA A 29 -4.97 -0.24 -5.64
CA ALA A 29 -3.67 0.20 -6.17
C ALA A 29 -3.14 1.53 -5.60
N ASN A 30 -3.82 2.14 -4.60
CA ASN A 30 -3.35 3.37 -3.99
C ASN A 30 -2.40 3.07 -2.81
N PHE A 31 -1.10 3.02 -3.10
CA PHE A 31 -0.05 2.84 -2.08
C PHE A 31 0.30 4.12 -1.31
N ALA A 32 -0.24 5.27 -1.72
CA ALA A 32 0.00 6.56 -1.08
C ALA A 32 -0.83 6.80 0.19
N ASP A 33 -1.97 6.12 0.32
CA ASP A 33 -2.89 6.27 1.45
C ASP A 33 -2.53 5.32 2.61
N LYS A 34 -3.12 5.53 3.80
CA LYS A 34 -2.91 4.66 4.97
C LYS A 34 -3.28 3.18 4.70
N LYS A 35 -4.33 2.96 3.90
CA LYS A 35 -4.71 1.62 3.40
C LYS A 35 -3.58 1.00 2.58
N GLY A 36 -2.96 1.80 1.70
CA GLY A 36 -1.81 1.42 0.90
C GLY A 36 -0.65 0.94 1.77
N PHE A 37 -0.33 1.68 2.82
CA PHE A 37 0.69 1.28 3.79
C PHE A 37 0.39 -0.08 4.43
N GLN A 38 -0.85 -0.32 4.89
CA GLN A 38 -1.24 -1.60 5.48
C GLN A 38 -1.11 -2.77 4.49
N ILE A 39 -1.45 -2.55 3.22
CA ILE A 39 -1.29 -3.55 2.14
C ILE A 39 0.19 -3.86 1.92
N MET A 40 1.05 -2.84 1.83
CA MET A 40 2.51 -3.02 1.65
C MET A 40 3.11 -3.81 2.80
N LEU A 41 2.78 -3.43 4.04
CA LEU A 41 3.26 -4.09 5.25
C LEU A 41 2.83 -5.55 5.32
N SER A 42 1.54 -5.81 5.10
CA SER A 42 0.96 -7.17 5.13
C SER A 42 1.55 -8.04 4.01
N GLY A 43 1.76 -7.46 2.82
CA GLY A 43 2.38 -8.13 1.69
C GLY A 43 3.82 -8.53 1.96
N LEU A 44 4.66 -7.63 2.48
CA LEU A 44 6.05 -7.96 2.83
C LEU A 44 6.17 -9.01 3.93
N LEU A 45 5.29 -8.94 4.94
CA LEU A 45 5.20 -9.98 5.97
C LEU A 45 4.85 -11.34 5.39
N ARG A 46 3.88 -11.38 4.48
CA ARG A 46 3.49 -12.60 3.79
C ARG A 46 4.65 -13.17 2.98
N ILE A 47 5.33 -12.32 2.20
CA ILE A 47 6.48 -12.71 1.39
C ILE A 47 7.60 -13.26 2.27
N ARG A 48 7.90 -12.60 3.40
CA ARG A 48 8.93 -13.06 4.34
C ARG A 48 8.63 -14.45 4.90
N LYS A 49 7.34 -14.74 5.17
CA LYS A 49 6.88 -16.03 5.72
C LYS A 49 6.81 -17.13 4.66
N GLN A 50 6.35 -16.82 3.45
CA GLN A 50 6.15 -17.81 2.38
C GLN A 50 7.43 -18.11 1.59
N TYR A 51 8.21 -17.08 1.28
CA TYR A 51 9.34 -17.17 0.36
C TYR A 51 10.70 -16.86 1.02
N GLY A 52 10.70 -16.54 2.31
CA GLY A 52 11.92 -16.31 3.08
C GLY A 52 12.48 -14.89 2.96
N ILE A 53 13.70 -14.70 3.46
CA ILE A 53 14.30 -13.38 3.63
C ILE A 53 14.81 -12.75 2.34
N GLY A 54 15.35 -13.54 1.40
CA GLY A 54 15.86 -13.03 0.14
C GLY A 54 14.77 -12.34 -0.68
N TRP A 55 13.61 -12.98 -0.80
CA TRP A 55 12.45 -12.40 -1.48
C TRP A 55 11.88 -11.17 -0.77
N PHE A 56 11.92 -11.13 0.56
CA PHE A 56 11.56 -9.95 1.32
C PHE A 56 12.48 -8.77 1.01
N LEU A 57 13.81 -8.99 1.00
CA LEU A 57 14.79 -7.95 0.67
C LEU A 57 14.64 -7.46 -0.77
N PHE A 58 14.42 -8.37 -1.72
CA PHE A 58 14.17 -8.03 -3.11
C PHE A 58 12.95 -7.11 -3.25
N HIS A 59 11.79 -7.48 -2.69
CA HIS A 59 10.59 -6.64 -2.78
C HIS A 59 10.73 -5.30 -2.06
N LEU A 60 11.44 -5.27 -0.92
CA LEU A 60 11.73 -4.02 -0.23
C LEU A 60 12.62 -3.10 -1.08
N SER A 61 13.65 -3.65 -1.74
CA SER A 61 14.50 -2.88 -2.67
C SER A 61 13.70 -2.37 -3.86
N ALA A 62 12.77 -3.15 -4.40
CA ALA A 62 11.88 -2.71 -5.47
C ALA A 62 11.01 -1.53 -5.01
N TYR A 63 10.43 -1.59 -3.80
CA TYR A 63 9.67 -0.46 -3.27
C TYR A 63 10.50 0.82 -3.12
N LEU A 64 11.75 0.69 -2.66
CA LEU A 64 12.70 1.81 -2.56
C LEU A 64 13.09 2.36 -3.93
N PHE A 65 13.34 1.49 -4.91
CA PHE A 65 13.69 1.89 -6.28
C PHE A 65 12.54 2.59 -7.01
N THR A 66 11.30 2.24 -6.69
CA THR A 66 10.12 2.94 -7.22
C THR A 66 10.08 4.42 -6.82
N ILE A 67 10.69 4.83 -5.70
CA ILE A 67 10.70 6.24 -5.27
C ILE A 67 11.37 7.14 -6.32
N PRO A 68 12.65 6.94 -6.70
CA PRO A 68 13.30 7.76 -7.71
C PRO A 68 12.70 7.54 -9.10
N ALA A 69 12.30 6.32 -9.46
CA ALA A 69 11.67 6.06 -10.75
C ALA A 69 10.34 6.82 -10.92
N PHE A 70 9.50 6.83 -9.89
CA PHE A 70 8.25 7.58 -9.91
C PHE A 70 8.52 9.10 -9.86
N ALA A 71 9.51 9.56 -9.09
CA ALA A 71 9.91 10.98 -9.11
C ALA A 71 10.29 11.44 -10.52
N LEU A 72 11.07 10.64 -11.26
CA LEU A 72 11.46 10.94 -12.64
C LEU A 72 10.23 11.09 -13.56
N ILE A 73 9.26 10.19 -13.44
CA ILE A 73 8.03 10.26 -14.25
C ILE A 73 7.23 11.52 -13.93
N VAL A 74 7.06 11.86 -12.65
CA VAL A 74 6.33 13.07 -12.24
C VAL A 74 7.07 14.33 -12.70
N LEU A 75 8.41 14.35 -12.64
CA LEU A 75 9.23 15.44 -13.16
C LEU A 75 9.02 15.64 -14.66
N LEU A 76 9.11 14.57 -15.46
CA LEU A 76 8.89 14.62 -16.91
C LEU A 76 7.49 15.13 -17.27
N ARG A 77 6.45 14.70 -16.52
CA ARG A 77 5.08 15.18 -16.71
C ARG A 77 4.90 16.64 -16.33
N THR A 78 5.57 17.08 -15.26
CA THR A 78 5.58 18.49 -14.84
C THR A 78 6.19 19.39 -15.92
N ILE A 79 7.31 18.97 -16.50
CA ILE A 79 7.98 19.69 -17.60
C ILE A 79 7.11 19.71 -18.86
N SER A 80 6.34 18.65 -19.11
CA SER A 80 5.44 18.54 -20.27
C SER A 80 4.13 19.36 -20.11
N PHE A 81 4.02 20.23 -19.10
CA PHE A 81 2.87 21.09 -18.78
C PHE A 81 1.52 20.35 -18.74
N GLN A 82 1.52 19.08 -18.35
CA GLN A 82 0.28 18.31 -18.21
C GLN A 82 -0.49 18.75 -16.97
N GLN A 83 -1.81 18.93 -17.12
CA GLN A 83 -2.68 19.25 -15.99
C GLN A 83 -2.71 18.07 -15.00
N GLY A 84 -2.56 18.37 -13.70
CA GLY A 84 -2.60 17.36 -12.63
C GLY A 84 -1.26 17.03 -11.96
N ALA A 85 -0.16 17.67 -12.35
CA ALA A 85 1.17 17.45 -11.76
C ALA A 85 1.20 17.55 -10.23
N LEU A 86 0.50 18.52 -9.64
CA LEU A 86 0.39 18.68 -8.17
C LEU A 86 -0.22 17.46 -7.48
N ARG A 87 -1.21 16.81 -8.11
CA ARG A 87 -1.84 15.60 -7.57
C ARG A 87 -0.85 14.43 -7.60
N GLU A 88 -0.10 14.28 -8.69
CA GLU A 88 0.91 13.23 -8.81
C GLU A 88 2.06 13.41 -7.83
N TRP A 89 2.52 14.64 -7.62
CA TRP A 89 3.50 14.98 -6.57
C TRP A 89 3.00 14.59 -5.17
N ARG A 90 1.71 14.85 -4.87
CA ARG A 90 1.11 14.43 -3.60
C ARG A 90 1.06 12.90 -3.47
N THR A 91 0.74 12.19 -4.53
CA THR A 91 0.75 10.71 -4.56
C THR A 91 2.16 10.16 -4.37
N TRP A 92 3.15 10.73 -5.06
CA TRP A 92 4.56 10.38 -4.91
C TRP A 92 5.04 10.59 -3.47
N TRP A 93 4.70 11.73 -2.86
CA TRP A 93 5.04 12.02 -1.47
C TRP A 93 4.40 11.03 -0.50
N GLY A 94 3.11 10.72 -0.68
CA GLY A 94 2.40 9.72 0.13
C GLY A 94 3.04 8.33 0.03
N TYR A 95 3.36 7.88 -1.18
CA TYR A 95 4.04 6.62 -1.42
C TYR A 95 5.43 6.58 -0.77
N SER A 96 6.22 7.64 -0.94
CA SER A 96 7.57 7.76 -0.39
C SER A 96 7.55 7.74 1.14
N SER A 97 6.64 8.50 1.75
CA SER A 97 6.43 8.52 3.20
C SER A 97 6.04 7.13 3.74
N ASN A 98 5.12 6.44 3.08
CA ASN A 98 4.73 5.08 3.45
C ASN A 98 5.88 4.08 3.31
N THR A 99 6.67 4.17 2.25
CA THR A 99 7.83 3.31 2.02
C THR A 99 8.92 3.55 3.08
N LEU A 100 9.19 4.81 3.45
CA LEU A 100 10.12 5.13 4.53
C LEU A 100 9.59 4.67 5.90
N ARG A 101 8.29 4.77 6.15
CA ARG A 101 7.65 4.22 7.35
C ARG A 101 7.79 2.70 7.41
N LEU A 102 7.74 2.02 6.26
CA LEU A 102 7.93 0.57 6.13
C LEU A 102 9.31 0.14 6.62
N LEU A 103 10.36 0.95 6.40
CA LEU A 103 11.71 0.68 6.89
C LEU A 103 11.78 0.58 8.41
N LYS A 104 10.91 1.28 9.17
CA LYS A 104 10.85 1.13 10.62
C LYS A 104 10.40 -0.29 11.03
N TYR A 105 9.60 -0.95 10.19
CA TYR A 105 9.17 -2.33 10.38
C TYR A 105 10.16 -3.35 9.82
N PHE A 106 11.21 -2.91 9.12
CA PHE A 106 12.22 -3.80 8.55
C PHE A 106 12.81 -4.75 9.59
N PHE A 107 13.36 -4.20 10.68
CA PHE A 107 13.99 -4.98 11.74
C PHE A 107 12.98 -5.85 12.50
N LEU A 108 11.73 -5.38 12.64
CA LEU A 108 10.63 -6.15 13.25
C LEU A 108 10.27 -7.38 12.42
N ILE A 109 10.11 -7.21 11.11
CA ILE A 109 9.81 -8.30 10.16
C ILE A 109 11.00 -9.27 10.08
N LEU A 110 12.22 -8.74 10.12
CA LEU A 110 13.45 -9.51 10.10
C LEU A 110 13.58 -10.42 11.33
N SER A 111 13.21 -9.93 12.51
CA SER A 111 13.23 -10.67 13.78
C SER A 111 12.22 -11.83 13.84
N ASN A 112 11.31 -11.95 12.86
CA ASN A 112 10.32 -13.03 12.73
C ASN A 112 9.46 -13.28 14.00
N ARG A 113 9.27 -12.23 14.82
CA ARG A 113 8.42 -12.31 16.01
C ARG A 113 6.95 -12.37 15.56
N PRO A 114 6.12 -13.28 16.11
CA PRO A 114 4.69 -13.34 15.79
C PRO A 114 3.99 -12.12 16.40
N HIS A 115 3.81 -11.06 15.61
CA HIS A 115 3.03 -9.88 15.96
C HIS A 115 1.88 -9.67 14.98
N PHE A 116 0.76 -9.15 15.49
CA PHE A 116 -0.31 -8.60 14.66
C PHE A 116 0.08 -7.18 14.22
N TYR A 117 0.52 -7.05 12.98
CA TYR A 117 0.89 -5.77 12.39
C TYR A 117 -0.36 -5.03 11.89
N LYS A 118 -1.14 -4.46 12.82
CA LYS A 118 -2.31 -3.63 12.50
C LYS A 118 -1.93 -2.15 12.60
N VAL A 119 -2.09 -1.41 11.51
CA VAL A 119 -1.77 0.02 11.45
C VAL A 119 -3.00 0.76 10.93
N LEU A 120 -3.45 1.79 11.67
CA LEU A 120 -4.63 2.62 11.40
C LEU A 120 -4.25 4.00 10.86
#